data_AF-A0A661NNM7-F1
#
_entry.id   AF-A0A661NNM7-F1
#
_cell.length_a   1.000
_cell.length_b   1.000
_cell.length_c   1.000
_cell.angle_alpha   90.00
_cell.angle_beta   90.00
_cell.angle_gamma   90.00
#
_symmetry.space_group_name_H-M   'P 1'
#
loop_
_entity.id
_entity.type
_entity.pdbx_description
1 polymer ?
#
loop_
_entity_poly.entity_id
_entity_poly.type
_entity_poly.pdbx_seq_one_letter_code
_entity_poly.pdbx_strand_id
1 'polypeptide(L)'
;MTNEQAVFEVLAYRRNVGTTLNAVWRNVAYRTKNKQAKKRALAILRKLESDGELTSVGEWWFLTPAGAKRAKGSQLAAVWLQADAWVLLAAIYACGQDAKDLDALIATADWINHAIPTHVELHGAINRLLAGRLLKTKRDKLMVTERATDLFEKVEASGRRAVLRQLDRLRRMIDCPCCGVPLKVVRWRYTLDAQTYREAVASYRSRC
;
A
#
# COMPACT_ATOMS: atom_id res chain seq x y z
N MET A 1 -4.42 -25.11 19.01
CA MET A 1 -3.81 -23.89 18.44
C MET A 1 -4.10 -22.72 19.37
N THR A 2 -3.09 -21.91 19.70
CA THR A 2 -3.23 -20.74 20.57
C THR A 2 -3.84 -19.55 19.81
N ASN A 3 -4.35 -18.55 20.54
CA ASN A 3 -4.81 -17.29 19.92
C ASN A 3 -3.68 -16.59 19.16
N GLU A 4 -2.45 -16.64 19.69
CA GLU A 4 -1.27 -16.04 19.04
C GLU A 4 -0.93 -16.74 17.73
N GLN A 5 -0.90 -18.07 17.71
CA GLN A 5 -0.71 -18.85 16.48
C GLN A 5 -1.77 -18.49 15.44
N ALA A 6 -3.05 -18.43 15.85
CA ALA A 6 -4.16 -18.07 14.96
C ALA A 6 -4.03 -16.64 14.38
N VAL A 7 -3.62 -15.66 15.20
CA VAL A 7 -3.37 -14.29 14.75
C VAL A 7 -2.23 -14.28 13.73
N PHE A 8 -1.13 -14.97 14.02
CA PHE A 8 0.05 -14.97 13.17
C PHE A 8 -0.19 -15.66 11.83
N GLU A 9 -0.99 -16.73 11.79
CA GLU A 9 -1.42 -17.37 10.54
C GLU A 9 -2.22 -16.42 9.65
N VAL A 10 -3.14 -15.62 10.22
CA VAL A 10 -3.88 -14.61 9.44
C VAL A 10 -2.95 -13.53 8.90
N LEU A 11 -2.01 -13.06 9.73
CA LEU A 11 -1.02 -12.06 9.32
C LEU A 11 -0.11 -12.60 8.20
N ALA A 12 0.38 -13.83 8.34
CA ALA A 12 1.21 -14.50 7.34
C ALA A 12 0.46 -14.69 6.02
N TYR A 13 -0.78 -15.16 6.10
CA TYR A 13 -1.65 -15.34 4.94
C TYR A 13 -1.91 -14.01 4.22
N ARG A 14 -2.15 -12.92 4.95
CA ARG A 14 -2.46 -11.61 4.37
C ARG A 14 -1.24 -10.69 4.20
N ARG A 15 -0.02 -11.23 4.27
CA ARG A 15 1.21 -10.42 4.33
C ARG A 15 1.43 -9.49 3.15
N ASN A 16 0.82 -9.74 1.99
CA ASN A 16 0.97 -8.88 0.81
C ASN A 16 -0.06 -7.74 0.72
N VAL A 17 -1.12 -7.76 1.53
CA VAL A 17 -2.23 -6.80 1.46
C VAL A 17 -2.53 -6.11 2.80
N GLY A 18 -2.05 -6.67 3.91
CA GLY A 18 -2.41 -6.22 5.26
C GLY A 18 -3.75 -6.81 5.72
N THR A 19 -4.13 -6.52 6.96
CA THR A 19 -5.38 -7.02 7.53
C THR A 19 -5.98 -6.04 8.53
N THR A 20 -7.26 -6.19 8.84
CA THR A 20 -7.93 -5.42 9.89
C THR A 20 -8.13 -6.28 11.13
N LEU A 21 -8.34 -5.64 12.28
CA LEU A 21 -8.73 -6.35 13.51
C LEU A 21 -9.94 -7.25 13.26
N ASN A 22 -10.93 -6.77 12.52
CA ASN A 22 -12.15 -7.52 12.20
C ASN A 22 -11.91 -8.82 11.45
N ALA A 23 -11.00 -8.81 10.47
CA ALA A 23 -10.63 -10.03 9.76
C ALA A 23 -9.86 -11.01 10.65
N VAL A 24 -8.94 -10.50 11.48
CA VAL A 24 -8.13 -11.32 12.39
C VAL A 24 -9.00 -11.99 13.44
N TRP A 25 -9.77 -11.23 14.22
CA TRP A 25 -10.46 -11.80 15.38
C TRP A 25 -11.55 -12.79 14.98
N ARG A 26 -12.21 -12.61 13.83
CA ARG A 26 -13.20 -13.59 13.32
C ARG A 26 -12.55 -14.93 13.04
N ASN A 27 -11.36 -14.94 12.43
CA ASN A 27 -10.61 -16.18 12.20
C ASN A 27 -10.16 -16.82 13.52
N VAL A 28 -9.65 -16.01 14.45
CA VAL A 28 -9.26 -16.48 15.78
C VAL A 28 -10.47 -17.10 16.50
N ALA A 29 -11.61 -16.41 16.53
CA ALA A 29 -12.84 -16.89 17.17
C ALA A 29 -13.31 -18.23 16.59
N TYR A 30 -13.31 -18.34 15.25
CA TYR A 30 -13.67 -19.56 14.56
C TYR A 30 -12.78 -20.73 14.96
N ARG A 31 -11.46 -20.53 14.99
CA ARG A 31 -10.51 -21.61 15.22
C ARG A 31 -10.30 -21.97 16.70
N THR A 32 -10.43 -21.00 17.62
CA THR A 32 -10.18 -21.21 19.06
C THR A 32 -11.46 -21.32 19.89
N LYS A 33 -12.63 -21.07 19.31
CA LYS A 33 -13.94 -21.03 20.00
C LYS A 33 -13.97 -20.06 21.19
N ASN A 34 -13.09 -19.05 21.19
CA ASN A 34 -12.91 -18.14 22.30
C ASN A 34 -13.85 -16.92 22.21
N LYS A 35 -14.77 -16.76 23.16
CA LYS A 35 -15.71 -15.63 23.22
C LYS A 35 -15.00 -14.26 23.37
N GLN A 36 -13.78 -14.23 23.89
CA GLN A 36 -12.95 -13.04 24.03
C GLN A 36 -11.92 -12.87 22.88
N ALA A 37 -12.08 -13.60 21.77
CA ALA A 37 -11.13 -13.57 20.64
C ALA A 37 -10.82 -12.15 20.14
N LYS A 38 -11.79 -11.24 20.11
CA LYS A 38 -11.56 -9.83 19.70
C LYS A 38 -10.58 -9.11 20.62
N LYS A 39 -10.82 -9.15 21.94
CA LYS A 39 -9.94 -8.52 22.93
C LYS A 39 -8.52 -9.12 22.89
N ARG A 40 -8.44 -10.46 22.78
CA ARG A 40 -7.15 -11.18 22.72
C ARG A 40 -6.39 -10.88 21.43
N ALA A 41 -7.06 -10.88 20.28
CA ALA A 41 -6.45 -10.55 19.00
C ALA A 41 -5.90 -9.12 18.99
N LEU A 42 -6.66 -8.14 19.52
CA LEU A 42 -6.19 -6.76 19.63
C LEU A 42 -4.95 -6.64 20.53
N ALA A 43 -4.96 -7.30 21.70
CA ALA A 43 -3.81 -7.30 22.59
C ALA A 43 -2.55 -7.89 21.93
N ILE A 44 -2.70 -8.98 21.17
CA ILE A 44 -1.61 -9.59 20.42
C ILE A 44 -1.11 -8.65 19.32
N LEU A 45 -2.00 -8.05 18.52
CA LEU A 45 -1.61 -7.10 17.47
C LEU A 45 -0.83 -5.91 18.04
N ARG A 46 -1.29 -5.34 19.17
CA ARG A 46 -0.60 -4.23 19.85
C ARG A 46 0.77 -4.63 20.39
N LYS A 47 0.89 -5.84 20.94
CA LYS A 47 2.19 -6.37 21.36
C LYS A 47 3.14 -6.51 20.17
N LEU A 48 2.69 -7.08 19.06
CA LEU A 48 3.51 -7.22 17.86
C LEU A 48 3.89 -5.86 17.24
N GLU A 49 3.04 -4.85 17.39
CA GLU A 49 3.37 -3.46 17.06
C GLU A 49 4.50 -2.92 17.92
N SER A 50 4.40 -3.05 19.24
CA SER A 50 5.43 -2.58 20.17
C SER A 50 6.77 -3.31 19.96
N ASP A 51 6.69 -4.57 19.55
CA ASP A 51 7.86 -5.40 19.22
C ASP A 51 8.45 -5.05 17.82
N GLY A 52 7.85 -4.10 17.08
CA GLY A 52 8.30 -3.66 15.77
C GLY A 52 8.02 -4.66 14.63
N GLU A 53 7.22 -5.69 14.88
CA GLU A 53 6.85 -6.71 13.90
C GLU A 53 5.64 -6.31 13.03
N LEU A 54 4.82 -5.41 13.54
CA LEU A 54 3.71 -4.81 12.82
C LEU A 54 3.83 -3.29 12.77
N THR A 55 3.21 -2.71 11.75
CA THR A 55 2.88 -1.29 11.71
C THR A 55 1.37 -1.15 11.49
N SER A 56 0.73 -0.23 12.22
CA SER A 56 -0.67 0.12 12.00
C SER A 56 -0.82 1.41 11.17
N VAL A 57 -1.78 1.39 10.26
CA VAL A 57 -2.16 2.52 9.40
C VAL A 57 -3.68 2.56 9.38
N GLY A 58 -4.27 3.54 10.07
CA GLY A 58 -5.70 3.53 10.36
C GLY A 58 -6.12 2.24 11.09
N GLU A 59 -7.11 1.52 10.55
CA GLU A 59 -7.58 0.24 11.10
C GLU A 59 -6.79 -0.99 10.61
N TRP A 60 -5.80 -0.77 9.75
CA TRP A 60 -5.05 -1.82 9.07
C TRP A 60 -3.72 -2.10 9.76
N TRP A 61 -3.31 -3.35 9.66
CA TRP A 61 -2.09 -3.91 10.23
C TRP A 61 -1.27 -4.57 9.12
N PHE A 62 0.01 -4.23 9.08
CA PHE A 62 0.95 -4.71 8.07
C PHE A 62 2.18 -5.33 8.73
N LEU A 63 2.68 -6.44 8.18
CA LEU A 63 3.92 -7.06 8.65
C LEU A 63 5.12 -6.23 8.21
N THR A 64 5.89 -5.72 9.17
CA THR A 64 7.18 -5.09 8.88
C THR A 64 8.16 -6.15 8.34
N PRO A 65 9.33 -5.76 7.82
CA PRO A 65 10.36 -6.72 7.44
C PRO A 65 10.77 -7.66 8.59
N ALA A 66 10.69 -7.20 9.84
CA ALA A 66 10.97 -8.03 11.01
C ALA A 66 9.88 -9.09 11.22
N GLY A 67 8.61 -8.69 11.26
CA GLY A 67 7.49 -9.63 11.40
C GLY A 67 7.38 -10.61 10.24
N ALA A 68 7.67 -10.14 9.02
CA ALA A 68 7.65 -10.97 7.81
C ALA A 68 8.69 -12.11 7.83
N LYS A 69 9.83 -11.94 8.51
CA LYS A 69 10.83 -13.01 8.70
C LYS A 69 10.29 -14.15 9.57
N ARG A 70 9.42 -13.82 10.53
CA ARG A 70 8.80 -14.78 11.45
C ARG A 70 7.58 -15.47 10.82
N ALA A 71 6.94 -14.81 9.84
CA ALA A 71 5.76 -15.32 9.16
C ALA A 71 6.08 -16.54 8.29
N LYS A 72 5.54 -17.70 8.67
CA LYS A 72 5.65 -18.97 7.93
C LYS A 72 4.29 -19.34 7.32
N GLY A 73 4.30 -20.20 6.30
CA GLY A 73 3.10 -20.76 5.70
C GLY A 73 2.68 -20.10 4.38
N SER A 74 1.44 -20.39 3.95
CA SER A 74 0.88 -19.86 2.71
C SER A 74 0.65 -18.35 2.81
N GLN A 75 0.71 -17.69 1.66
CA GLN A 75 0.42 -16.27 1.50
C GLN A 75 -0.61 -16.10 0.38
N LEU A 76 -1.52 -15.15 0.54
CA LEU A 76 -2.26 -14.59 -0.57
C LEU A 76 -1.29 -14.04 -1.60
N ALA A 77 -1.58 -14.27 -2.88
CA ALA A 77 -0.84 -13.65 -3.96
C ALA A 77 -0.81 -12.12 -3.76
N ALA A 78 0.32 -11.51 -4.07
CA ALA A 78 0.36 -10.06 -4.15
C ALA A 78 -0.43 -9.61 -5.38
N VAL A 79 -1.29 -8.61 -5.20
CA VAL A 79 -2.17 -8.09 -6.23
C VAL A 79 -2.07 -6.57 -6.24
N TRP A 80 -2.19 -5.98 -7.42
CA TRP A 80 -2.40 -4.54 -7.52
C TRP A 80 -3.82 -4.20 -7.10
N LEU A 81 -3.98 -3.06 -6.43
CA LEU A 81 -5.27 -2.50 -6.05
C LEU A 81 -5.57 -1.26 -6.90
N GLN A 82 -6.83 -0.84 -6.92
CA GLN A 82 -7.29 0.28 -7.72
C GLN A 82 -6.49 1.58 -7.44
N ALA A 83 -6.18 1.85 -6.17
CA ALA A 83 -5.40 3.01 -5.76
C ALA A 83 -3.96 3.02 -6.32
N ASP A 84 -3.41 1.88 -6.70
CA ASP A 84 -2.01 1.78 -7.11
C ASP A 84 -1.75 2.49 -8.44
N ALA A 85 -2.64 2.28 -9.42
CA ALA A 85 -2.59 2.98 -10.70
C ALA A 85 -2.80 4.49 -10.54
N TRP A 86 -3.68 4.88 -9.61
CA TRP A 86 -3.96 6.28 -9.33
C TRP A 86 -2.75 6.99 -8.72
N VAL A 87 -2.17 6.40 -7.67
CA VAL A 87 -0.96 6.93 -7.02
C VAL A 87 0.23 6.93 -7.98
N LEU A 88 0.36 5.89 -8.82
CA LEU A 88 1.42 5.87 -9.84
C LEU A 88 1.25 6.99 -10.86
N LEU A 89 0.04 7.19 -11.38
CA LEU A 89 -0.24 8.27 -12.33
C LEU A 89 0.03 9.63 -11.70
N ALA A 90 -0.42 9.84 -10.46
CA ALA A 90 -0.14 11.05 -9.71
C ALA A 90 1.36 11.28 -9.54
N ALA A 91 2.14 10.23 -9.25
CA ALA A 91 3.59 10.32 -9.14
C ALA A 91 4.26 10.65 -10.48
N ILE A 92 3.79 10.08 -11.60
CA ILE A 92 4.30 10.40 -12.94
C ILE A 92 4.10 11.89 -13.25
N TYR A 93 2.92 12.43 -13.00
CA TYR A 93 2.60 13.83 -13.26
C TYR A 93 3.27 14.80 -12.27
N ALA A 94 3.33 14.47 -10.98
CA ALA A 94 3.85 15.36 -9.94
C ALA A 94 5.38 15.33 -9.86
N CYS A 95 5.95 14.13 -9.91
CA CYS A 95 7.35 13.89 -9.62
C CYS A 95 8.18 13.80 -10.89
N GLY A 96 7.67 13.15 -11.93
CA GLY A 96 8.53 12.68 -13.03
C GLY A 96 9.73 11.93 -12.45
N GLN A 97 10.93 12.26 -12.95
CA GLN A 97 12.19 11.73 -12.42
C GLN A 97 12.81 12.57 -11.29
N ASP A 98 12.12 13.59 -10.79
CA ASP A 98 12.56 14.34 -9.62
C ASP A 98 11.97 13.78 -8.34
N ALA A 99 12.74 13.82 -7.26
CA ALA A 99 12.25 13.41 -5.96
C ALA A 99 11.36 14.53 -5.37
N LYS A 100 10.08 14.24 -5.12
CA LYS A 100 9.12 15.21 -4.55
C LYS A 100 8.57 14.77 -3.21
N ASP A 101 8.05 15.76 -2.50
CA ASP A 101 7.37 15.62 -1.23
C ASP A 101 5.95 15.07 -1.43
N LEU A 102 5.36 14.56 -0.34
CA LEU A 102 4.08 13.85 -0.38
C LEU A 102 2.89 14.75 -0.73
N ASP A 103 3.00 16.04 -0.41
CA ASP A 103 2.03 17.10 -0.74
C ASP A 103 1.80 17.23 -2.26
N ALA A 104 2.87 17.21 -3.07
CA ALA A 104 2.80 17.31 -4.53
C ALA A 104 2.10 16.08 -5.14
N LEU A 105 2.35 14.91 -4.55
CA LEU A 105 1.67 13.67 -4.91
C LEU A 105 0.16 13.75 -4.58
N ILE A 106 -0.19 14.24 -3.38
CA ILE A 106 -1.58 14.43 -2.96
C ILE A 106 -2.31 15.43 -3.85
N ALA A 107 -1.70 16.57 -4.14
CA ALA A 107 -2.28 17.61 -5.00
C ALA A 107 -2.61 17.06 -6.39
N THR A 108 -1.67 16.32 -6.99
CA THR A 108 -1.88 15.71 -8.31
C THR A 108 -2.90 14.57 -8.27
N ALA A 109 -2.92 13.78 -7.20
CA ALA A 109 -3.92 12.73 -7.02
C ALA A 109 -5.34 13.32 -6.95
N ASP A 110 -5.52 14.41 -6.21
CA ASP A 110 -6.77 15.15 -6.14
C ASP A 110 -7.16 15.76 -7.50
N TRP A 111 -6.23 16.37 -8.22
CA TRP A 111 -6.50 16.87 -9.57
C TRP A 111 -7.00 15.78 -10.53
N ILE A 112 -6.47 14.54 -10.44
CA ILE A 112 -6.87 13.43 -11.32
C ILE A 112 -8.30 12.94 -11.04
N ASN A 113 -8.65 12.74 -9.77
CA ASN A 113 -9.88 12.02 -9.37
C ASN A 113 -10.85 12.86 -8.53
N HIS A 114 -10.54 14.12 -8.25
CA HIS A 114 -11.26 15.00 -7.31
C HIS A 114 -11.47 14.35 -5.94
N ALA A 115 -10.43 13.66 -5.46
CA ALA A 115 -10.43 12.97 -4.18
C ALA A 115 -9.01 12.91 -3.61
N ILE A 116 -8.88 12.96 -2.29
CA ILE A 116 -7.59 12.74 -1.62
C ILE A 116 -7.48 11.23 -1.29
N PRO A 117 -6.41 10.52 -1.72
CA PRO A 117 -6.19 9.14 -1.32
C PRO A 117 -6.17 9.03 0.21
N THR A 118 -6.88 8.04 0.76
CA THR A 118 -6.85 7.80 2.20
C THR A 118 -5.44 7.39 2.65
N HIS A 119 -5.15 7.55 3.94
CA HIS A 119 -3.88 7.14 4.54
C HIS A 119 -3.50 5.68 4.20
N VAL A 120 -4.49 4.78 4.26
CA VAL A 120 -4.32 3.35 3.95
C VAL A 120 -4.06 3.11 2.47
N GLU A 121 -4.81 3.78 1.58
CA GLU A 121 -4.62 3.65 0.13
C GLU A 121 -3.23 4.13 -0.28
N LEU A 122 -2.80 5.29 0.24
CA LEU A 122 -1.51 5.87 -0.09
C LEU A 122 -0.35 5.01 0.44
N HIS A 123 -0.41 4.60 1.71
CA HIS A 123 0.58 3.69 2.30
C HIS A 123 0.65 2.34 1.56
N GLY A 124 -0.51 1.78 1.23
CA GLY A 124 -0.68 0.54 0.47
C GLY A 124 -0.04 0.63 -0.91
N ALA A 125 -0.43 1.66 -1.67
CA ALA A 125 0.02 1.90 -3.03
C ALA A 125 1.52 2.13 -3.09
N ILE A 126 2.08 2.99 -2.23
CA ILE A 126 3.52 3.27 -2.22
C ILE A 126 4.31 1.97 -2.01
N ASN A 127 3.96 1.13 -1.02
CA ASN A 127 4.69 -0.10 -0.77
C ASN A 127 4.57 -1.12 -1.91
N ARG A 128 3.40 -1.25 -2.57
CA ARG A 128 3.24 -2.10 -3.76
C ARG A 128 4.02 -1.58 -4.95
N LEU A 129 3.99 -0.28 -5.20
CA LEU A 129 4.73 0.36 -6.29
C LEU A 129 6.25 0.29 -6.09
N LEU A 130 6.73 0.43 -4.85
CA LEU A 130 8.13 0.16 -4.50
C LEU A 130 8.50 -1.31 -4.75
N ALA A 131 7.62 -2.25 -4.36
CA ALA A 131 7.84 -3.68 -4.58
C ALA A 131 7.87 -4.06 -6.08
N GLY A 132 7.04 -3.41 -6.91
CA GLY A 132 7.05 -3.53 -8.37
C GLY A 132 8.15 -2.73 -9.08
N ARG A 133 8.99 -2.00 -8.33
CA ARG A 133 10.05 -1.12 -8.86
C ARG A 133 9.53 -0.02 -9.80
N LEU A 134 8.33 0.48 -9.54
CA LEU A 134 7.71 1.60 -10.25
C LEU A 134 7.95 2.94 -9.55
N LEU A 135 8.18 2.88 -8.23
CA LEU A 135 8.70 3.99 -7.45
C LEU A 135 10.04 3.60 -6.82
N LYS A 136 10.79 4.61 -6.41
CA LYS A 136 11.93 4.51 -5.49
C LYS A 136 11.91 5.69 -4.52
N THR A 137 12.58 5.53 -3.38
CA THR A 137 12.79 6.61 -2.42
C THR A 137 14.19 7.20 -2.55
N LYS A 138 14.33 8.51 -2.39
CA LYS A 138 15.63 9.23 -2.34
C LYS A 138 15.52 10.33 -1.30
N ARG A 139 16.31 10.23 -0.21
CA ARG A 139 16.23 11.16 0.94
C ARG A 139 14.78 11.35 1.43
N ASP A 140 14.10 10.22 1.66
CA ASP A 140 12.69 10.14 2.11
C ASP A 140 11.62 10.70 1.15
N LYS A 141 12.03 11.21 -0.01
CA LYS A 141 11.14 11.68 -1.09
C LYS A 141 10.86 10.57 -2.09
N LEU A 142 9.68 10.65 -2.74
CA LEU A 142 9.24 9.69 -3.75
C LEU A 142 9.70 10.14 -5.14
N MET A 143 10.16 9.18 -5.94
CA MET A 143 10.61 9.38 -7.31
C MET A 143 10.12 8.24 -8.19
N VAL A 144 9.71 8.55 -9.42
CA VAL A 144 9.32 7.55 -10.42
C VAL A 144 10.57 6.91 -11.02
N THR A 145 10.50 5.61 -11.31
CA THR A 145 11.59 4.90 -11.99
C THR A 145 11.44 4.99 -13.50
N GLU A 146 12.54 4.81 -14.24
CA GLU A 146 12.52 4.72 -15.70
C GLU A 146 11.50 3.67 -16.19
N ARG A 147 11.44 2.51 -15.53
CA ARG A 147 10.44 1.48 -15.81
C ARG A 147 8.99 1.99 -15.76
N ALA A 148 8.67 2.88 -14.82
CA ALA A 148 7.34 3.46 -14.72
C ALA A 148 7.10 4.52 -15.82
N THR A 149 8.14 5.27 -16.20
CA THR A 149 8.11 6.15 -17.38
C THR A 149 7.86 5.35 -18.65
N ASP A 150 8.64 4.29 -18.93
CA ASP A 150 8.45 3.42 -20.11
C ASP A 150 7.05 2.79 -20.15
N LEU A 151 6.51 2.44 -18.98
CA LEU A 151 5.16 1.92 -18.87
C LEU A 151 4.12 2.97 -19.27
N PHE A 152 4.33 4.22 -18.86
CA PHE A 152 3.44 5.33 -19.16
C PHE A 152 3.55 5.80 -20.61
N GLU A 153 4.74 5.80 -21.21
CA GLU A 153 4.92 6.09 -22.63
C GLU A 153 4.06 5.17 -23.52
N LYS A 154 3.92 3.89 -23.14
CA LYS A 154 3.01 2.95 -23.82
C LYS A 154 1.53 3.30 -23.63
N VAL A 155 1.17 3.93 -22.52
CA VAL A 155 -0.17 4.49 -22.30
C VAL A 155 -0.39 5.67 -23.24
N GLU A 156 0.57 6.59 -23.33
CA GLU A 156 0.48 7.79 -24.18
C GLU A 156 0.49 7.47 -25.67
N ALA A 157 1.32 6.52 -26.11
CA ALA A 157 1.40 6.07 -27.50
C ALA A 157 0.06 5.55 -28.05
N SER A 158 -0.89 5.19 -27.19
CA SER A 158 -2.25 4.81 -27.60
C SER A 158 -3.16 5.99 -27.97
N GLY A 159 -2.65 7.23 -27.96
CA GLY A 159 -3.34 8.43 -28.46
C GLY A 159 -4.40 9.01 -27.52
N ARG A 160 -4.42 8.62 -26.24
CA ARG A 160 -5.44 9.05 -25.27
C ARG A 160 -4.94 10.22 -24.43
N ARG A 161 -5.50 11.42 -24.67
CA ARG A 161 -5.14 12.65 -23.93
C ARG A 161 -5.91 12.87 -22.62
N ALA A 162 -7.05 12.21 -22.43
CA ALA A 162 -7.85 12.40 -21.23
C ALA A 162 -7.25 11.65 -20.03
N VAL A 163 -7.01 12.36 -18.93
CA VAL A 163 -6.32 11.83 -17.74
C VAL A 163 -6.97 10.58 -17.15
N LEU A 164 -8.30 10.55 -17.06
CA LEU A 164 -9.03 9.38 -16.58
C LEU A 164 -8.86 8.16 -17.51
N ARG A 165 -8.75 8.39 -18.83
CA ARG A 165 -8.48 7.30 -19.78
C ARG A 165 -7.05 6.78 -19.67
N GLN A 166 -6.10 7.64 -19.33
CA GLN A 166 -4.73 7.24 -19.02
C GLN A 166 -4.69 6.42 -17.74
N LEU A 167 -5.42 6.82 -16.69
CA LEU A 167 -5.57 6.07 -15.44
C LEU A 167 -6.11 4.66 -15.68
N ASP A 168 -7.22 4.55 -16.40
CA ASP A 168 -7.82 3.25 -16.73
C ASP A 168 -6.87 2.34 -17.51
N ARG A 169 -6.10 2.92 -18.44
CA ARG A 169 -5.16 2.16 -19.25
C ARG A 169 -3.95 1.74 -18.44
N LEU A 170 -3.39 2.63 -17.63
CA LEU A 170 -2.29 2.35 -16.73
C LEU A 170 -2.67 1.21 -15.77
N ARG A 171 -3.89 1.25 -15.21
CA ARG A 171 -4.45 0.16 -14.39
C ARG A 171 -4.44 -1.17 -15.13
N ARG A 172 -4.99 -1.22 -16.35
CA ARG A 172 -5.01 -2.46 -17.16
C ARG A 172 -3.61 -2.95 -17.50
N MET A 173 -2.66 -2.03 -17.68
CA MET A 173 -1.28 -2.38 -18.01
C MET A 173 -0.52 -2.94 -16.80
N ILE A 174 -0.60 -2.32 -15.62
CA ILE A 174 0.06 -2.88 -14.42
C ILE A 174 -0.48 -4.29 -14.10
N ASP A 175 -1.78 -4.51 -14.32
CA ASP A 175 -2.47 -5.78 -14.08
C ASP A 175 -2.36 -6.79 -15.24
N CYS A 176 -1.78 -6.48 -16.42
CA CYS A 176 -1.77 -7.47 -17.50
C CYS A 176 -0.94 -8.70 -17.06
N PRO A 177 -1.51 -9.92 -17.13
CA PRO A 177 -0.75 -11.15 -16.91
C PRO A 177 0.39 -11.34 -17.91
N CYS A 178 0.26 -10.72 -19.08
CA CYS A 178 1.13 -10.87 -20.24
C CYS A 178 2.37 -9.97 -20.24
N CYS A 179 2.15 -8.67 -20.00
CA CYS A 179 3.14 -7.62 -20.20
C CYS A 179 3.14 -6.61 -19.04
N GLY A 180 2.37 -6.89 -17.99
CA GLY A 180 2.27 -6.04 -16.81
C GLY A 180 3.48 -6.17 -15.89
N VAL A 181 3.36 -5.56 -14.72
CA VAL A 181 4.45 -5.52 -13.75
C VAL A 181 4.21 -6.64 -12.74
N PRO A 182 5.02 -7.72 -12.75
CA PRO A 182 4.80 -8.84 -11.86
C PRO A 182 5.04 -8.42 -10.42
N LEU A 183 3.98 -8.44 -9.61
CA LEU A 183 4.05 -8.20 -8.17
C LEU A 183 4.14 -9.55 -7.44
N LYS A 184 5.34 -9.97 -7.06
CA LYS A 184 5.55 -11.28 -6.43
C LYS A 184 5.30 -11.25 -4.92
N VAL A 185 5.86 -10.26 -4.24
CA VAL A 185 5.81 -10.09 -2.78
C VAL A 185 5.86 -8.60 -2.45
N VAL A 186 5.03 -8.16 -1.51
CA VAL A 186 5.06 -6.79 -0.99
C VAL A 186 5.84 -6.79 0.32
N ARG A 187 6.88 -5.96 0.39
CA ARG A 187 7.65 -5.74 1.63
C ARG A 187 7.31 -4.35 2.14
N TRP A 188 6.66 -4.30 3.30
CA TRP A 188 6.22 -3.06 3.96
C TRP A 188 7.39 -2.31 4.59
N ARG A 189 8.26 -1.75 3.74
CA ARG A 189 9.50 -1.05 4.14
C ARG A 189 9.29 0.44 4.32
N TYR A 190 8.36 1.00 3.57
CA TYR A 190 8.02 2.41 3.67
C TYR A 190 6.91 2.55 4.70
N THR A 191 7.19 3.31 5.76
CA THR A 191 6.21 3.62 6.79
C THR A 191 5.75 5.05 6.58
N LEU A 192 4.47 5.21 6.27
CA LEU A 192 3.79 6.50 6.26
C LEU A 192 3.02 6.58 7.57
N ASP A 193 3.55 7.28 8.56
CA ASP A 193 2.81 7.47 9.80
C ASP A 193 1.64 8.46 9.61
N ALA A 194 0.69 8.43 10.53
CA ALA A 194 -0.52 9.23 10.44
C ALA A 194 -0.26 10.74 10.57
N GLN A 195 0.80 11.14 11.28
CA GLN A 195 1.14 12.55 11.44
C GLN A 195 1.70 13.11 10.14
N THR A 196 2.68 12.43 9.53
CA THR A 196 3.23 12.79 8.22
C THR A 196 2.13 12.90 7.16
N TYR A 197 1.19 11.95 7.13
CA TYR A 197 0.04 12.02 6.21
C TYR A 197 -0.83 13.26 6.46
N ARG A 198 -1.21 13.53 7.72
CA ARG A 198 -2.03 14.70 8.08
C ARG A 198 -1.35 16.02 7.75
N GLU A 199 -0.06 16.13 8.02
CA GLU A 199 0.75 17.31 7.71
C GLU A 199 0.82 17.54 6.20
N ALA A 200 1.03 16.49 5.40
CA ALA A 200 1.03 16.59 3.95
C ALA A 200 -0.34 17.04 3.40
N VAL A 201 -1.44 16.50 3.93
CA VAL A 201 -2.81 16.92 3.55
C VAL A 201 -3.07 18.37 3.97
N ALA A 202 -2.67 18.78 5.18
CA ALA A 202 -2.83 20.15 5.65
C ALA A 202 -2.03 21.14 4.79
N SER A 203 -0.78 20.80 4.47
CA SER A 203 0.11 21.59 3.63
C SER A 203 -0.38 21.75 2.19
N TYR A 204 -1.04 20.72 1.65
CA TYR A 204 -1.75 20.82 0.36
C TYR A 204 -2.96 21.76 0.48
N ARG A 205 -3.82 21.57 1.50
CA ARG A 205 -5.04 22.39 1.68
C ARG A 205 -4.76 23.86 1.93
N SER A 206 -3.62 24.23 2.50
CA SER A 206 -3.26 25.65 2.69
C SER A 206 -2.84 26.35 1.39
N ARG A 207 -2.66 25.61 0.29
CA ARG A 207 -2.26 26.14 -1.02
C ARG A 207 -3.41 26.21 -2.05
N CYS A 208 -4.57 25.62 -1.73
CA CYS A 208 -5.78 25.63 -2.55
C CYS A 208 -6.79 26.63 -1.99
#